data_AF-A0A804JYX5-F1
#
_entry.id   AF-A0A804JYX5-F1
#
_cell.length_a   1.000
_cell.length_b   1.000
_cell.length_c   1.000
_cell.angle_alpha   90.00
_cell.angle_beta   90.00
_cell.angle_gamma   90.00
#
_symmetry.space_group_name_H-M   'P 1'
#
loop_
_entity.id
_entity.type
_entity.pdbx_description
1 polymer ?
#
loop_
_entity_poly.entity_id
_entity_poly.type
_entity_poly.pdbx_seq_one_letter_code
_entity_poly.pdbx_strand_id
1 'polypeptide(L)' 'MAKLFWLEAVLPLGIIAGMLCVMGNAQYYIHRAAHGRPKHIGNDVWDVAMERRDKKLVDQFSGAQN' A
#
# COMPACT_ATOMS: atom_id res chain seq x y z
N MET A 1 17.69 21.63 34.95
CA MET A 1 17.11 21.63 33.59
C MET A 1 18.04 20.82 32.70
N ALA A 2 17.58 19.68 32.19
CA ALA A 2 18.39 18.85 31.29
C ALA A 2 18.57 19.57 29.95
N LYS A 3 19.82 19.67 29.49
CA LYS A 3 20.17 20.32 28.22
C LYS A 3 20.03 19.29 27.09
N LEU A 4 18.92 19.34 26.35
CA LEU A 4 18.58 18.40 25.28
C LEU A 4 19.25 18.74 23.94
N PHE A 5 20.51 19.16 23.93
CA PHE A 5 21.21 19.59 22.71
C PHE A 5 21.26 18.53 21.60
N TRP A 6 21.23 17.25 21.97
CA TRP A 6 21.18 16.15 21.00
C TRP A 6 19.88 16.11 20.19
N LEU A 7 18.80 16.69 20.71
CA LEU A 7 17.48 16.72 20.07
C LEU A 7 17.48 17.63 18.83
N GLU A 8 18.32 18.67 18.82
CA GLU A 8 18.55 19.51 17.63
C GLU A 8 19.15 18.70 16.47
N ALA A 9 20.01 17.72 16.76
CA ALA A 9 20.59 16.84 15.75
C ALA A 9 19.62 15.72 15.31
N VAL A 10 18.73 15.27 16.20
CA VAL A 10 17.72 14.24 15.88
C VAL A 10 16.53 14.82 15.12
N LEU A 11 16.22 16.12 15.25
CA LEU A 11 15.10 16.74 14.54
C LEU A 11 15.21 16.61 13.01
N PRO A 12 16.34 16.92 12.35
CA PRO A 12 16.51 16.65 10.92
C PRO A 12 16.37 15.17 10.54
N LEU A 13 16.92 14.27 11.37
CA LEU A 13 16.79 12.83 11.16
C LEU A 13 15.34 12.36 11.27
N GLY A 14 14.58 12.93 12.21
CA GLY A 14 13.15 12.67 12.39
C GLY A 14 12.32 13.11 11.19
N ILE A 15 12.67 14.24 10.57
CA ILE A 15 12.03 14.70 9.32
C ILE A 15 12.29 13.70 8.19
N ILE A 16 13.53 13.23 8.03
CA ILE A 16 13.88 12.23 7.01
C ILE A 16 13.10 10.92 7.25
N ALA A 17 13.07 10.43 8.50
CA ALA A 17 12.28 9.26 8.85
C ALA A 17 10.77 9.46 8.56
N GLY A 18 10.24 10.63 8.87
CA GLY A 18 8.86 11.00 8.54
C GLY A 18 8.58 10.94 7.05
N MET A 19 9.49 11.45 6.22
CA MET A 19 9.34 11.41 4.76
C MET A 19 9.41 9.97 4.21
N LEU A 20 10.25 9.11 4.77
CA LEU A 20 10.28 7.69 4.42
C LEU A 20 8.95 6.99 4.77
N CYS A 21 8.38 7.30 5.93
CA CYS A 21 7.06 6.82 6.33
C CYS A 21 5.96 7.30 5.36
N VAL A 22 6.00 8.57 4.96
CA VAL A 22 5.03 9.13 3.99
C VAL A 22 5.15 8.42 2.65
N MET A 23 6.37 8.22 2.14
CA MET A 23 6.60 7.52 0.87
C MET A 23 6.01 6.11 0.88
N GLY A 24 6.23 5.34 1.95
CA GLY A 24 5.70 4.00 2.09
C GLY A 24 4.17 3.95 2.20
N ASN A 25 3.58 4.87 2.96
CA ASN A 25 2.13 4.93 3.14
C ASN A 25 1.42 5.45 1.89
N ALA A 26 1.98 6.44 1.20
CA ALA A 26 1.39 7.02 0.01
C ALA A 26 1.14 5.94 -1.07
N GLN A 27 2.16 5.15 -1.39
CA GLN A 27 2.02 4.05 -2.35
C GLN A 27 1.00 2.99 -1.88
N TYR A 28 0.96 2.69 -0.58
CA TYR A 28 0.04 1.71 0.00
C TYR A 28 -1.42 2.15 -0.15
N TYR A 29 -1.72 3.38 0.25
CA TYR A 29 -3.08 3.91 0.17
C TYR A 29 -3.55 4.10 -1.28
N ILE A 30 -2.67 4.56 -2.17
CA ILE A 30 -2.98 4.68 -3.61
C ILE A 30 -3.30 3.30 -4.21
N HIS A 31 -2.47 2.28 -3.94
CA HIS A 31 -2.72 0.92 -4.45
C HIS A 31 -4.05 0.37 -3.93
N ARG A 32 -4.31 0.54 -2.62
CA ARG A 32 -5.54 0.09 -1.98
C ARG A 32 -6.77 0.78 -2.54
N ALA A 33 -6.69 2.07 -2.85
CA ALA A 33 -7.79 2.81 -3.48
C ALA A 33 -8.05 2.32 -4.91
N ALA A 34 -7.00 2.05 -5.70
CA ALA A 34 -7.15 1.63 -7.10
C ALA A 34 -7.67 0.18 -7.27
N HIS A 35 -7.28 -0.73 -6.38
CA HIS A 35 -7.60 -2.17 -6.50
C HIS A 35 -8.62 -2.66 -5.47
N GLY A 36 -9.05 -1.81 -4.54
CA GLY A 36 -9.94 -2.17 -3.43
C GLY A 36 -9.29 -3.02 -2.33
N ARG A 37 -8.04 -3.46 -2.52
CA ARG A 37 -7.30 -4.32 -1.59
C ARG A 37 -5.81 -3.95 -1.46
N PRO A 38 -5.16 -4.27 -0.33
CA PRO A 38 -3.71 -4.14 -0.19
C PRO A 38 -2.95 -4.91 -1.28
N LYS A 39 -1.74 -4.45 -1.64
CA LYS A 39 -0.88 -5.13 -2.61
C LYS A 39 -0.41 -6.48 -2.06
N HIS A 40 -0.63 -7.56 -2.81
CA HIS A 40 -0.07 -8.87 -2.46
C HIS A 40 1.42 -8.92 -2.80
N ILE A 41 2.23 -9.37 -1.86
CA ILE A 41 3.69 -9.50 -2.02
C ILE A 41 3.97 -10.96 -2.41
N GLY A 42 4.83 -11.17 -3.40
CA GLY A 42 5.16 -12.52 -3.86
C GLY A 42 4.10 -13.16 -4.76
N ASN A 43 3.28 -12.33 -5.42
CA ASN A 43 2.24 -12.77 -6.34
C ASN A 43 2.83 -13.59 -7.51
N ASP A 44 2.59 -14.89 -7.49
CA ASP A 44 3.15 -15.81 -8.47
C ASP A 44 2.24 -15.97 -9.70
N VAL A 45 2.64 -16.83 -10.64
CA VAL A 45 1.88 -17.06 -11.88
C VAL A 45 0.49 -17.65 -11.60
N TRP A 46 0.37 -18.45 -10.54
CA TRP A 46 -0.90 -19.04 -10.13
C TRP A 46 -1.85 -17.95 -9.61
N ASP A 47 -1.36 -17.06 -8.75
CA ASP A 47 -2.17 -15.97 -8.20
C ASP A 47 -2.67 -15.02 -9.29
N VAL A 48 -1.83 -14.67 -10.26
CA VAL A 48 -2.24 -13.86 -11.43
C VAL A 48 -3.32 -14.57 -12.24
N ALA A 49 -3.20 -15.88 -12.45
CA ALA A 49 -4.19 -16.66 -13.20
C ALA A 49 -5.53 -16.72 -12.45
N MET A 50 -5.49 -16.91 -11.13
CA MET A 50 -6.68 -16.91 -10.27
C MET A 50 -7.35 -15.53 -10.22
N GLU A 51 -6.60 -14.44 -10.06
CA GLU A 51 -7.17 -13.08 -10.06
C GLU A 51 -7.90 -12.74 -11.38
N ARG A 52 -7.32 -13.14 -12.53
CA ARG A 52 -7.97 -12.97 -13.84
C ARG A 52 -9.23 -13.81 -13.98
N ARG A 53 -9.22 -15.04 -13.46
CA ARG A 53 -10.39 -15.93 -13.45
C ARG A 53 -11.50 -15.32 -12.60
N ASP A 54 -11.19 -14.92 -11.37
CA ASP A 54 -12.18 -14.43 -10.42
C ASP A 54 -12.82 -13.13 -10.89
N LYS A 55 -12.02 -12.23 -11.49
CA LYS A 55 -12.57 -11.02 -12.14
C LYS A 55 -13.59 -11.35 -13.23
N LYS A 56 -13.27 -12.30 -14.13
CA LYS A 56 -14.20 -12.73 -15.19
C LYS A 56 -15.48 -13.34 -14.64
N LEU A 57 -15.39 -14.14 -13.57
CA LEU A 57 -16.56 -14.72 -12.93
C LEU A 57 -17.47 -13.62 -12.36
N VAL A 58 -16.91 -12.66 -11.61
CA VAL A 58 -17.68 -11.54 -11.06
C VAL A 58 -18.34 -10.71 -12.15
N ASP A 59 -17.64 -10.43 -13.25
CA ASP A 59 -18.21 -9.70 -14.40
C ASP A 59 -19.37 -10.47 -15.05
N GLN A 60 -19.24 -11.80 -15.20
CA GLN A 60 -20.32 -12.65 -15.73
C GLN A 60 -21.53 -12.70 -14.80
N PHE A 61 -21.32 -12.87 -13.49
CA PHE A 61 -22.40 -12.84 -12.50
C PHE A 61 -23.12 -11.50 -12.50
N SER A 62 -22.36 -10.40 -12.52
CA SER A 62 -22.93 -9.04 -12.53
C SER A 62 -23.68 -8.74 -13.83
N GLY A 63 -23.22 -9.28 -14.97
CA GLY A 63 -23.89 -9.15 -16.25
C GLY A 63 -25.15 -10.02 -16.39
N ALA A 64 -25.19 -11.19 -15.76
CA ALA A 64 -26.33 -12.10 -15.80
C ALA A 64 -27.47 -11.73 -14.83
N GLN A 65 -27.22 -10.83 -13.88
CA GLN A 65 -28.19 -10.37 -12.89
C GLN A 65 -28.96 -9.11 -13.32
N ASN A 66 -28.60 -8.51 -14.46
CA ASN A 66 -29.37 -7.48 -15.18
C ASN A 66 -30.25 -8.10 -16.26
#